data_AF-A0A8J8FP18-F1
#
_entry.id   AF-A0A8J8FP18-F1
#
_cell.length_a   1.000
_cell.length_b   1.000
_cell.length_c   1.000
_cell.angle_alpha   90.00
_cell.angle_beta   90.00
_cell.angle_gamma   90.00
#
_symmetry.space_group_name_H-M   'P 1'
#
loop_
_entity.id
_entity.type
_entity.pdbx_description
1 polymer ?
#
loop_
_entity_poly.entity_id
_entity_poly.type
_entity_poly.pdbx_seq_one_letter_code
_entity_poly.pdbx_strand_id
1 'polypeptide(L)'
;MQKIDSCQENAGITGCAVIFLKWRRLMRNQVMILIRLLFILLYGFGFYALFRQEPLPMPSNYPNFDKFAHFSLFFSLSCFSYLVSSDRYFLYAQFPLLFLALSSEWIQSLFLPHRHFSLADAGANISGFLLSFILCFCLWQYKSRLINNT
;
A
#
# COMPACT_ATOMS: atom_id res chain seq x y z
N MET A 1 17.41 -52.46 32.80
CA MET A 1 17.58 -52.24 31.34
C MET A 1 16.30 -51.57 30.84
N GLN A 2 16.24 -50.23 30.89
CA GLN A 2 15.05 -49.46 30.46
C GLN A 2 15.46 -48.00 30.23
N LYS A 3 15.79 -47.65 28.99
CA LYS A 3 16.08 -46.26 28.56
C LYS A 3 15.98 -46.14 27.04
N ILE A 4 14.79 -46.41 26.47
CA ILE A 4 14.58 -46.25 25.01
C ILE A 4 13.32 -45.43 24.68
N ASP A 5 12.36 -45.28 25.58
CA ASP A 5 11.05 -44.72 25.19
C ASP A 5 10.95 -43.18 25.16
N SER A 6 11.92 -42.43 25.72
CA SER A 6 11.82 -40.96 25.80
C SER A 6 12.29 -40.20 24.55
N CYS A 7 12.81 -40.88 23.52
CA CYS A 7 13.33 -40.24 22.30
C CYS A 7 12.33 -40.21 21.13
N GLN A 8 11.32 -41.08 21.08
CA GLN A 8 10.36 -41.09 19.96
C GLN A 8 9.25 -40.04 20.09
N GLU A 9 8.88 -39.66 21.31
CA GLU A 9 7.78 -38.71 21.55
C GLU A 9 8.14 -37.27 21.11
N ASN A 10 9.42 -36.90 21.16
CA ASN A 10 9.93 -35.60 20.71
C ASN A 10 9.99 -35.46 19.17
N ALA A 11 10.00 -36.55 18.42
CA ALA A 11 10.06 -36.54 16.95
C ALA A 11 8.70 -36.20 16.31
N GLY A 12 7.58 -36.59 16.94
CA GLY A 12 6.23 -36.26 16.46
C GLY A 12 5.87 -34.78 16.65
N ILE A 13 6.28 -34.20 17.78
CA ILE A 13 6.02 -32.80 18.13
C ILE A 13 6.82 -31.84 17.24
N THR A 14 8.07 -32.19 16.93
CA THR A 14 8.92 -31.40 16.02
C THR A 14 8.42 -31.44 14.58
N GLY A 15 7.88 -32.58 14.11
CA GLY A 15 7.25 -32.69 12.79
C GLY A 15 6.06 -31.75 12.61
N CYS A 16 5.11 -31.75 13.57
CA CYS A 16 3.94 -30.86 13.53
C CYS A 16 4.33 -29.37 13.59
N ALA A 17 5.31 -29.00 14.42
CA ALA A 17 5.78 -27.62 14.51
C ALA A 17 6.46 -27.13 13.20
N VAL A 18 7.27 -27.97 12.57
CA VAL A 18 7.92 -27.66 11.28
C VAL A 18 6.90 -27.50 10.15
N ILE A 19 5.91 -28.40 10.10
CA ILE A 19 4.81 -28.32 9.12
C ILE A 19 4.01 -27.04 9.35
N PHE A 20 3.66 -26.71 10.59
CA PHE A 20 2.92 -25.50 10.93
C PHE A 20 3.68 -24.21 10.56
N LEU A 21 4.98 -24.13 10.85
CA LEU A 21 5.82 -22.98 10.46
C LEU A 21 5.95 -22.84 8.94
N LYS A 22 6.07 -23.96 8.21
CA LYS A 22 6.08 -23.98 6.73
C LYS A 22 4.73 -23.51 6.19
N TRP A 23 3.62 -23.98 6.75
CA TRP A 23 2.26 -23.58 6.36
C TRP A 23 2.01 -22.10 6.63
N ARG A 24 2.38 -21.60 7.81
CA ARG A 24 2.30 -20.17 8.17
C ARG A 24 3.13 -19.30 7.21
N ARG A 25 4.32 -19.77 6.82
CA ARG A 25 5.19 -19.08 5.84
C ARG A 25 4.56 -19.07 4.45
N LEU A 26 4.00 -20.19 3.99
CA LEU A 26 3.31 -20.29 2.71
C LEU A 26 2.09 -19.36 2.66
N MET A 27 1.25 -19.37 3.70
CA MET A 27 0.08 -18.49 3.80
C MET A 27 0.49 -17.02 3.77
N ARG A 28 1.53 -16.64 4.53
CA ARG A 28 2.07 -15.28 4.48
C ARG A 28 2.57 -14.90 3.09
N ASN A 29 3.24 -15.82 2.38
CA ASN A 29 3.71 -15.56 1.02
C ASN A 29 2.55 -15.36 0.04
N GLN A 30 1.50 -16.17 0.11
CA GLN A 30 0.32 -16.03 -0.74
C GLN A 30 -0.41 -14.70 -0.49
N VAL A 31 -0.60 -14.33 0.78
CA VAL A 31 -1.18 -13.03 1.14
C VAL A 31 -0.35 -11.87 0.58
N MET A 32 0.98 -11.93 0.68
CA MET A 32 1.84 -10.88 0.11
C MET A 32 1.76 -10.81 -1.42
N ILE A 33 1.62 -11.95 -2.11
CA ILE A 33 1.41 -11.96 -3.56
C ILE A 33 0.09 -11.25 -3.89
N LEU A 34 -1.00 -11.57 -3.19
CA LEU A 34 -2.29 -10.91 -3.39
C LEU A 34 -2.22 -9.39 -3.16
N ILE A 35 -1.56 -8.95 -2.09
CA ILE A 35 -1.38 -7.51 -1.79
C ILE A 35 -0.59 -6.82 -2.91
N ARG A 36 0.47 -7.46 -3.43
CA ARG A 36 1.26 -6.94 -4.56
C ARG A 36 0.43 -6.82 -5.83
N LEU A 37 -0.37 -7.83 -6.16
CA LEU A 37 -1.26 -7.80 -7.32
C LEU A 37 -2.30 -6.69 -7.18
N LEU A 38 -2.88 -6.54 -5.99
CA LEU A 38 -3.84 -5.47 -5.71
C LEU A 38 -3.18 -4.09 -5.80
N PHE A 39 -1.94 -3.93 -5.34
CA PHE A 39 -1.19 -2.69 -5.50
C PHE A 39 -0.92 -2.36 -6.97
N ILE A 40 -0.48 -3.34 -7.77
CA ILE A 40 -0.26 -3.14 -9.22
C ILE A 40 -1.56 -2.74 -9.92
N LEU A 41 -2.67 -3.41 -9.59
CA LEU A 41 -3.98 -3.09 -10.13
C LEU A 41 -4.42 -1.68 -9.73
N LEU A 42 -4.29 -1.31 -8.45
CA LEU A 42 -4.60 0.03 -7.94
C LEU A 42 -3.74 1.10 -8.62
N TYR A 43 -2.45 0.83 -8.82
CA TYR A 43 -1.53 1.74 -9.51
C TYR A 43 -1.93 1.93 -10.98
N GLY A 44 -2.16 0.83 -11.70
CA GLY A 44 -2.59 0.88 -13.10
C GLY A 44 -3.94 1.57 -13.28
N PHE A 45 -4.92 1.22 -12.44
CA PHE A 45 -6.25 1.84 -12.44
C PHE A 45 -6.17 3.33 -12.08
N GLY A 46 -5.39 3.68 -11.07
CA GLY A 46 -5.16 5.07 -10.65
C GLY A 46 -4.53 5.91 -11.75
N PHE A 47 -3.51 5.38 -12.42
CA PHE A 47 -2.86 6.06 -13.53
C PHE A 47 -3.82 6.25 -14.71
N TYR A 48 -4.58 5.20 -15.07
CA TYR A 48 -5.63 5.31 -16.09
C TYR A 48 -6.71 6.34 -15.72
N ALA A 49 -7.15 6.36 -14.46
CA ALA A 49 -8.17 7.29 -13.98
C ALA A 49 -7.69 8.75 -13.95
N LEU A 50 -6.41 8.99 -13.66
CA LEU A 50 -5.80 10.33 -13.68
C LEU A 50 -5.62 10.86 -15.11
N PHE A 51 -5.20 10.01 -16.05
CA PHE A 51 -4.79 10.44 -17.40
C PHE A 51 -5.82 10.15 -18.50
N ARG A 52 -7.04 9.75 -18.15
CA ARG A 52 -8.14 9.64 -19.13
C ARG A 52 -8.68 11.02 -19.52
N GLN A 53 -9.03 11.17 -20.80
CA GLN A 53 -9.50 12.43 -21.37
C GLN A 53 -10.83 12.90 -20.77
N GLU A 54 -11.80 11.98 -20.65
CA GLU A 54 -13.11 12.28 -20.10
C GLU A 54 -13.11 12.08 -18.58
N PRO A 55 -13.76 12.95 -17.79
CA PRO A 55 -13.95 12.68 -16.36
C PRO A 55 -14.86 11.45 -16.16
N LEU A 56 -14.71 10.78 -15.02
CA LEU A 56 -15.63 9.71 -14.63
C LEU A 56 -17.03 10.30 -14.45
N PRO A 57 -18.11 9.56 -14.81
CA PRO A 57 -19.47 10.02 -14.57
C PRO A 57 -19.67 10.21 -13.06
N MET A 58 -19.80 11.46 -12.63
CA MET A 58 -19.97 11.78 -11.22
C MET A 58 -21.44 11.62 -10.82
N PRO A 59 -21.73 11.06 -9.63
CA PRO A 59 -23.08 11.11 -9.09
C PRO A 59 -23.49 12.57 -8.92
N SER A 60 -24.61 12.98 -9.53
CA SER A 60 -25.15 14.35 -9.44
C SER A 60 -25.39 14.83 -8.00
N ASN A 61 -25.58 13.87 -7.08
CA ASN A 61 -25.85 14.13 -5.67
C ASN A 61 -24.57 14.39 -4.85
N TYR A 62 -23.37 14.22 -5.43
CA TYR A 62 -22.09 14.38 -4.73
C TYR A 62 -21.14 15.33 -5.49
N PRO A 63 -21.29 16.67 -5.30
CA PRO A 63 -20.50 17.67 -6.03
C PRO A 63 -19.00 17.68 -5.68
N ASN A 64 -18.59 17.02 -4.60
CA ASN A 64 -17.19 16.88 -4.18
C ASN A 64 -16.63 15.48 -4.40
N PHE A 65 -17.32 14.63 -5.17
CA PHE A 65 -16.89 13.25 -5.41
C PHE A 65 -15.51 13.18 -6.07
N ASP A 66 -15.20 14.10 -6.99
CA ASP A 66 -13.89 14.17 -7.65
C ASP A 66 -12.75 14.33 -6.64
N LYS A 67 -12.87 15.33 -5.75
CA LYS A 67 -11.89 15.60 -4.69
C LYS A 67 -11.73 14.39 -3.76
N PHE A 68 -12.85 13.72 -3.44
CA PHE A 68 -12.81 12.50 -2.65
C PHE A 68 -12.08 11.37 -3.39
N ALA A 69 -12.34 11.19 -4.68
CA ALA A 69 -11.66 10.18 -5.50
C ALA A 69 -10.15 10.43 -5.59
N HIS A 70 -9.75 11.68 -5.81
CA HIS A 70 -8.34 12.13 -5.79
C HIS A 70 -7.69 11.82 -4.44
N PHE A 71 -8.31 12.25 -3.33
CA PHE A 71 -7.83 11.96 -1.98
C PHE A 71 -7.70 10.44 -1.72
N SER A 72 -8.75 9.67 -1.99
CA SER A 72 -8.79 8.22 -1.75
C SER A 72 -7.77 7.47 -2.59
N LEU A 73 -7.51 7.90 -3.83
CA LEU A 73 -6.53 7.30 -4.70
C LEU A 73 -5.12 7.44 -4.13
N PHE A 74 -4.70 8.66 -3.82
CA PHE A 74 -3.35 8.92 -3.29
C PHE A 74 -3.14 8.37 -1.88
N PHE A 75 -4.18 8.40 -1.04
CA PHE A 75 -4.18 7.74 0.26
C PHE A 75 -3.94 6.23 0.11
N SER A 76 -4.72 5.57 -0.75
CA SER A 76 -4.62 4.12 -0.94
C SER A 76 -3.28 3.72 -1.56
N LEU A 77 -2.77 4.46 -2.55
CA LEU A 77 -1.48 4.19 -3.16
C LEU A 77 -0.33 4.29 -2.16
N SER A 78 -0.31 5.32 -1.32
CA SER A 78 0.72 5.48 -0.29
C SER A 78 0.66 4.36 0.75
N CYS A 79 -0.55 3.97 1.18
CA CYS A 79 -0.75 2.91 2.16
C CYS A 79 -0.34 1.54 1.61
N PHE A 80 -0.74 1.20 0.38
CA PHE A 80 -0.33 -0.06 -0.25
C PHE A 80 1.17 -0.09 -0.57
N SER A 81 1.76 1.05 -0.91
CA SER A 81 3.23 1.15 -1.05
C SER A 81 3.94 0.80 0.25
N TYR A 82 3.44 1.27 1.41
CA TYR A 82 3.96 0.84 2.71
C TYR A 82 3.85 -0.68 2.91
N LEU A 83 2.67 -1.27 2.64
CA LEU A 83 2.44 -2.71 2.82
C LEU A 83 3.31 -3.59 1.91
N VAL A 84 3.60 -3.15 0.69
CA VAL A 84 4.40 -3.90 -0.28
C VAL A 84 5.91 -3.66 -0.10
N SER A 85 6.30 -2.47 0.36
CA SER A 85 7.69 -2.11 0.59
C SER A 85 8.29 -2.87 1.78
N SER A 86 9.59 -3.17 1.71
CA SER A 86 10.31 -3.63 2.90
C SER A 86 10.56 -2.45 3.84
N ASP A 87 10.62 -2.71 5.15
CA ASP A 87 10.87 -1.67 6.16
C ASP A 87 12.12 -0.81 5.87
N ARG A 88 13.16 -1.39 5.26
CA ARG A 88 14.40 -0.70 4.87
C ARG A 88 14.19 0.36 3.78
N TYR A 89 13.24 0.15 2.88
CA TYR A 89 13.03 0.98 1.69
C TYR A 89 11.72 1.77 1.73
N PHE A 90 11.02 1.76 2.87
CA PHE A 90 9.72 2.43 3.02
C PHE A 90 9.76 3.90 2.57
N LEU A 91 10.70 4.70 3.09
CA LEU A 91 10.80 6.12 2.74
C LEU A 91 11.07 6.32 1.24
N TYR A 92 11.96 5.51 0.67
CA TYR A 92 12.28 5.59 -0.76
C TYR A 92 11.10 5.24 -1.64
N ALA A 93 10.26 4.28 -1.23
CA ALA A 93 9.06 3.87 -1.96
C ALA A 93 7.96 4.94 -1.99
N GLN A 94 8.04 5.97 -1.14
CA GLN A 94 7.05 7.06 -1.08
C GLN A 94 7.41 8.23 -2.00
N PHE A 95 8.69 8.44 -2.37
CA PHE A 95 9.09 9.56 -3.23
C PHE A 95 8.39 9.59 -4.60
N PRO A 96 8.27 8.48 -5.34
CA PRO A 96 7.56 8.50 -6.63
C PRO A 96 6.08 8.88 -6.47
N LEU A 97 5.46 8.48 -5.36
CA LEU A 97 4.05 8.80 -5.08
C LEU A 97 3.88 10.27 -4.68
N LEU A 98 4.80 10.83 -3.91
CA LEU A 98 4.83 12.26 -3.60
C LEU A 98 4.99 13.08 -4.89
N PHE A 99 5.93 12.67 -5.76
CA PHE A 99 6.13 13.33 -7.05
C PHE A 99 4.85 13.27 -7.89
N LEU A 100 4.20 12.11 -7.97
CA LEU A 100 2.93 11.95 -8.66
C LEU A 100 1.83 12.84 -8.06
N ALA A 101 1.73 12.94 -6.73
CA ALA A 101 0.72 13.76 -6.06
C ALA A 101 0.89 15.26 -6.35
N LEU A 102 2.14 15.74 -6.41
CA LEU A 102 2.47 17.13 -6.69
C LEU A 102 2.33 17.51 -8.17
N SER A 103 2.69 16.60 -9.07
CA SER A 103 2.82 16.90 -10.50
C SER A 103 1.61 16.47 -11.34
N SER A 104 0.78 15.54 -10.86
CA SER A 104 -0.30 14.95 -11.67
C SER A 104 -1.26 15.98 -12.25
N GLU A 105 -1.75 16.95 -11.47
CA GLU A 105 -2.64 18.01 -11.98
C GLU A 105 -1.98 18.91 -13.02
N TRP A 106 -0.70 19.24 -12.80
CA TRP A 106 0.06 20.04 -13.75
C TRP A 106 0.32 19.28 -15.05
N ILE A 107 0.64 17.99 -14.97
CA ILE A 107 0.83 17.15 -16.14
C ILE A 107 -0.51 16.97 -16.87
N GLN A 108 -1.61 16.76 -16.15
CA GLN A 108 -2.93 16.66 -16.76
C GLN A 108 -3.29 17.92 -17.54
N SER A 109 -3.07 19.12 -16.98
CA SER A 109 -3.40 20.37 -17.66
C SER A 109 -2.55 20.63 -18.92
N LEU A 110 -1.34 20.07 -18.98
CA LEU A 110 -0.46 20.17 -20.16
C LEU A 110 -0.83 19.18 -21.26
N PHE A 111 -1.17 17.93 -20.90
CA PHE A 111 -1.36 16.85 -21.87
C PHE A 111 -2.82 16.58 -22.24
N LEU A 112 -3.78 17.00 -21.40
CA LEU A 112 -5.22 16.79 -21.64
C LEU A 112 -5.88 18.15 -21.95
N PRO A 113 -6.23 18.43 -23.22
CA PRO A 113 -6.72 19.75 -23.65
C PRO A 113 -8.05 20.18 -23.02
N HIS A 114 -8.78 19.24 -22.41
CA HIS A 114 -10.07 19.49 -21.73
C HIS A 114 -9.96 19.51 -20.21
N ARG A 115 -8.77 19.30 -19.64
CA ARG A 115 -8.53 19.36 -18.18
C ARG A 115 -7.87 20.69 -17.84
N HIS A 116 -8.52 21.46 -16.97
CA HIS A 116 -7.94 22.67 -16.41
C HIS A 116 -7.27 22.36 -15.09
N PHE A 117 -6.19 23.09 -14.79
CA PHE A 117 -5.50 22.97 -13.51
C PHE A 117 -6.43 23.38 -12.36
N SER A 118 -6.59 22.51 -11.38
CA SER A 118 -7.42 22.72 -10.20
C SER A 118 -6.58 22.63 -8.93
N LEU A 119 -6.49 23.74 -8.21
CA LEU A 119 -5.77 23.77 -6.93
C LEU A 119 -6.46 22.88 -5.89
N ALA A 120 -7.78 22.72 -5.98
CA ALA A 120 -8.53 21.88 -5.06
C ALA A 120 -8.20 20.39 -5.25
N ASP A 121 -8.07 19.94 -6.49
CA ASP A 121 -7.74 18.53 -6.80
C ASP A 121 -6.27 18.23 -6.51
N ALA A 122 -5.38 19.19 -6.79
CA ALA A 122 -3.98 19.13 -6.32
C ALA A 122 -3.90 19.02 -4.79
N GLY A 123 -4.71 19.82 -4.07
CA GLY A 123 -4.83 19.76 -2.62
C GLY A 123 -5.35 18.41 -2.11
N ALA A 124 -6.31 17.81 -2.81
CA ALA A 124 -6.82 16.47 -2.49
C ALA A 124 -5.74 15.39 -2.68
N ASN A 125 -4.96 15.46 -3.77
CA ASN A 125 -3.84 14.54 -4.02
C ASN A 125 -2.81 14.58 -2.89
N ILE A 126 -2.37 15.79 -2.54
CA ILE A 126 -1.35 16.03 -1.51
C ILE A 126 -1.86 15.62 -0.14
N SER A 127 -3.08 16.01 0.23
CA SER A 127 -3.65 15.69 1.55
C SER A 127 -3.88 14.18 1.74
N GLY A 128 -4.35 13.48 0.70
CA GLY A 128 -4.49 12.03 0.72
C GLY A 128 -3.15 11.31 0.92
N PHE A 129 -2.13 11.73 0.16
CA PHE A 129 -0.77 11.22 0.33
C PHE A 129 -0.22 11.50 1.73
N LEU A 130 -0.29 12.76 2.20
CA LEU A 130 0.30 13.16 3.48
C LEU A 130 -0.34 12.43 4.66
N LEU A 131 -1.68 12.28 4.66
CA LEU A 131 -2.36 11.58 5.73
C LEU A 131 -1.91 10.11 5.80
N SER A 132 -1.89 9.42 4.65
CA SER A 132 -1.39 8.04 4.59
C SER A 132 0.07 7.94 4.99
N PHE A 133 0.93 8.83 4.48
CA PHE A 133 2.35 8.86 4.79
C PHE A 133 2.59 9.01 6.30
N ILE A 134 1.90 9.95 6.96
CA ILE A 134 2.02 10.15 8.41
C ILE A 134 1.60 8.89 9.17
N LEU A 135 0.45 8.30 8.82
CA LEU A 135 -0.02 7.07 9.45
C LEU A 135 0.98 5.92 9.30
N CYS A 136 1.45 5.66 8.08
CA CYS A 136 2.44 4.62 7.79
C CYS A 136 3.80 4.91 8.45
N PHE A 137 4.21 6.17 8.51
CA PHE A 137 5.44 6.58 9.19
C PHE A 137 5.38 6.34 10.70
N CYS A 138 4.25 6.67 11.34
CA CYS A 138 4.03 6.36 12.75
C CYS A 138 4.09 4.85 13.02
N LEU A 139 3.44 4.04 12.17
CA LEU A 139 3.47 2.58 12.26
C LEU A 139 4.89 2.01 12.06
N TRP A 140 5.62 2.52 11.07
CA TRP A 140 6.99 2.13 10.79
C TRP A 140 7.94 2.47 11.95
N GLN A 141 7.81 3.67 12.53
CA GLN A 141 8.58 4.07 13.71
C GLN A 141 8.28 3.19 14.92
N TYR A 142 7.00 2.93 15.19
CA TYR A 142 6.58 2.05 16.28
C TYR A 142 7.18 0.65 16.13
N LYS A 143 7.06 0.06 14.94
CA LYS A 143 7.64 -1.25 14.62
C LYS A 143 9.16 -1.28 14.76
N SER A 144 9.84 -0.24 14.26
CA SER A 144 11.31 -0.15 14.32
C SER A 144 11.82 -0.06 15.76
N ARG A 145 11.11 0.66 16.64
CA ARG A 145 11.42 0.73 18.07
C ARG A 145 11.24 -0.62 18.77
N LEU A 146 10.19 -1.37 18.44
CA LEU A 146 9.99 -2.70 19.01
C LEU A 146 11.14 -3.65 18.68
N ILE A 147 11.59 -3.65 17.43
CA ILE A 147 12.71 -4.51 16.97
C ILE A 147 14.02 -4.13 17.67
N ASN A 148 14.27 -2.84 17.91
CA ASN A 148 15.51 -2.39 18.55
C ASN A 148 15.54 -2.65 20.07
N ASN A 149 14.37 -2.89 20.69
CA ASN A 149 14.24 -3.13 22.14
C ASN A 149 14.19 -4.63 22.51
N THR A 150 14.17 -5.53 21.53
CA THR A 150 14.22 -7.00 21.69
C THR A 150 15.59 -7.54 21.31
#